data_AF-A0A5S4GHI6-F1
#
_entry.id   AF-A0A5S4GHI6-F1
#
_cell.length_a   1.000
_cell.length_b   1.000
_cell.length_c   1.000
_cell.angle_alpha   90.00
_cell.angle_beta   90.00
_cell.angle_gamma   90.00
#
_symmetry.space_group_name_H-M   'P 1'
#
loop_
_entity.id
_entity.type
_entity.pdbx_description
1 polymer ?
#
loop_
_entity_poly.entity_id
_entity_poly.type
_entity_poly.pdbx_seq_one_letter_code
_entity_poly.pdbx_strand_id
1 'polypeptide(L)' 'MKFGDALNALKAGRRLARAGWNGKGMWVFRVPARPSLSTRTTRSARPRPNSSAAP' A
#
# COMPACT_ATOMS: atom_id res chain seq x y z
N MET A 1 1.72 22.26 -8.49
CA MET A 1 1.32 20.97 -9.10
C MET A 1 0.15 20.43 -8.30
N LYS A 2 -0.99 20.09 -8.92
CA LYS A 2 -2.11 19.47 -8.20
C LYS A 2 -1.82 17.97 -7.99
N PHE A 3 -2.48 17.35 -7.01
CA PHE A 3 -2.31 15.92 -6.71
C PHE A 3 -2.65 15.03 -7.92
N GLY A 4 -3.70 15.38 -8.67
CA GLY A 4 -4.07 14.67 -9.90
C GLY A 4 -2.99 14.70 -10.97
N ASP A 5 -2.37 15.86 -11.21
CA ASP A 5 -1.28 16.01 -12.19
C ASP A 5 -0.07 15.15 -11.82
N ALA A 6 0.24 15.07 -10.52
CA ALA A 6 1.30 14.23 -10.00
C ALA A 6 1.03 12.75 -10.28
N LEU A 7 -0.20 12.28 -10.08
CA LEU A 7 -0.60 10.91 -10.42
C LEU A 7 -0.50 10.65 -11.92
N ASN A 8 -0.94 11.59 -12.76
CA ASN A 8 -0.84 11.46 -14.21
C ASN A 8 0.62 11.37 -14.67
N ALA A 9 1.51 12.17 -14.10
CA ALA A 9 2.94 12.10 -14.38
C ALA A 9 3.54 10.75 -13.95
N LEU A 10 3.17 10.21 -12.78
CA LEU A 10 3.62 8.90 -12.31
C LEU A 10 3.10 7.77 -13.20
N LYS A 11 1.84 7.84 -13.67
CA LYS A 11 1.27 6.88 -14.62
C LYS A 11 2.01 6.89 -15.96
N ALA A 12 2.46 8.05 -16.41
CA ALA A 12 3.31 8.22 -17.59
C ALA A 12 4.77 7.80 -17.37
N GLY A 13 5.13 7.25 -16.20
CA GLY A 13 6.48 6.77 -15.91
C GLY A 13 7.48 7.89 -15.56
N ARG A 14 7.01 9.12 -15.33
CA ARG A 14 7.88 10.24 -14.95
C ARG A 14 8.25 10.14 -13.47
N ARG A 15 9.43 10.67 -13.15
CA ARG A 15 9.92 10.82 -11.77
C ARG A 15 9.32 12.07 -11.16
N LEU A 16 8.75 11.95 -9.97
CA LEU A 16 8.11 13.05 -9.25
C LEU A 16 8.93 13.44 -8.03
N ALA A 17 9.32 14.71 -7.94
CA ALA A 17 9.94 15.28 -6.76
C ALA A 17 9.18 16.54 -6.32
N ARG A 18 9.03 16.74 -5.01
CA ARG A 18 8.48 17.96 -4.44
C ARG A 18 9.55 18.62 -3.57
N ALA A 19 9.72 19.93 -3.75
CA ALA A 19 10.63 20.73 -2.94
C ALA A 19 10.27 20.58 -1.46
N GLY A 20 11.28 20.28 -0.64
CA GLY A 20 11.12 20.10 0.82
C GLY A 20 10.45 18.80 1.26
N TRP A 21 10.15 17.85 0.37
CA TRP A 21 9.47 16.60 0.74
C TRP A 21 10.40 15.38 0.82
N ASN A 22 11.25 15.16 -0.20
CA ASN A 22 12.08 13.94 -0.28
C ASN A 22 13.60 14.22 -0.20
N GLY A 23 14.06 15.29 0.44
CA GLY A 23 15.50 15.58 0.48
C GLY A 23 16.14 15.83 -0.90
N LYS A 24 17.45 16.09 -0.94
CA LYS A 24 18.15 16.47 -2.17
C LYS A 24 18.32 15.26 -3.09
N GLY A 25 17.69 15.32 -4.26
CA GLY A 25 17.88 14.33 -5.33
C GLY A 25 16.98 13.09 -5.27
N MET A 26 16.05 12.97 -4.32
CA MET A 26 15.11 11.85 -4.33
C MET A 26 13.79 12.18 -5.04
N TRP A 27 13.12 11.12 -5.48
CA TRP A 27 11.92 11.17 -6.29
C TRP A 27 11.09 9.91 -6.09
N VAL A 28 9.82 9.98 -6.46
CA VAL A 28 8.88 8.86 -6.49
C VAL A 28 8.65 8.42 -7.93
N PHE A 29 8.43 7.12 -8.13
CA PHE A 29 8.05 6.54 -9.42
C PHE A 29 7.04 5.41 -9.25
N ARG A 30 6.37 5.06 -10.34
CA ARG A 30 5.41 3.96 -10.38
C ARG A 30 6.13 2.64 -10.59
N VAL A 31 5.98 1.72 -9.63
CA VAL A 31 6.42 0.33 -9.73
C VAL A 31 5.20 -0.51 -10.12
N PRO A 32 5.31 -1.48 -11.04
CA PRO A 32 4.23 -2.43 -11.31
C PRO A 32 3.90 -3.23 -10.05
N ALA A 33 2.63 -3.60 -9.89
CA ALA A 33 2.23 -4.46 -8.78
C ALA A 33 3.02 -5.77 -8.85
N ARG A 34 3.76 -6.08 -7.79
CA ARG A 34 4.48 -7.36 -7.68
C ARG A 34 3.46 -8.43 -7.29
N PRO A 35 3.29 -9.51 -8.08
CA PRO A 35 2.47 -10.61 -7.65
C PRO A 35 3.12 -11.26 -6.42
N SER A 36 2.43 -11.13 -5.29
CA SER A 36 2.54 -11.93 -4.08
C SER A 36 3.89 -11.96 -3.33
N LEU A 37 4.00 -11.11 -2.30
CA LEU A 37 4.13 -11.69 -0.97
C LEU A 37 2.70 -11.84 -0.46
N SER A 38 2.12 -13.02 -0.69
CA SER A 38 0.92 -13.41 0.03
C SER A 38 1.28 -13.31 1.51
N THR A 39 0.76 -12.30 2.20
CA THR A 39 0.58 -12.36 3.63
C THR A 39 -0.20 -13.65 3.85
N ARG A 40 0.51 -14.72 4.18
CA ARG A 40 -0.09 -15.91 4.77
C ARG A 40 -0.64 -15.44 6.09
N THR A 41 -1.82 -14.83 6.04
CA THR A 41 -2.72 -14.66 7.16
C THR A 41 -2.96 -16.07 7.62
N THR A 42 -2.15 -16.50 8.58
CA THR A 42 -2.45 -17.65 9.42
C THR A 42 -3.71 -17.28 10.16
N ARG A 43 -4.85 -17.44 9.48
CA ARG A 43 -6.15 -17.65 10.09
C ARG A 43 -6.04 -19.04 10.72
N SER A 44 -5.23 -19.15 11.78
CA SER A 44 -5.33 -20.25 12.71
C SER A 44 -6.72 -20.14 13.27
N ALA A 45 -7.60 -20.97 12.70
CA ALA A 45 -8.96 -21.14 13.13
C ALA A 45 -8.91 -21.63 14.59
N ARG A 46 -8.87 -20.70 15.54
CA ARG A 46 -9.33 -20.98 16.88
C ARG A 46 -10.84 -20.74 16.85
N PRO A 47 -11.69 -21.77 16.94
CA PRO A 47 -13.09 -21.53 17.17
C PRO A 47 -13.22 -20.74 18.48
N ARG A 48 -13.99 -19.64 18.46
CA ARG A 48 -14.41 -18.95 19.68
C ARG A 48 -15.19 -19.97 20.51
N PRO A 49 -14.89 -20.22 21.79
CA PRO A 49 -15.76 -21.06 22.61
C PRO A 49 -17.13 -20.37 22.68
N ASN A 50 -18.16 -21.14 22.31
CA ASN A 50 -19.55 -20.69 22.23
C ASN A 50 -19.95 -19.96 23.52
N SER A 51 -20.44 -18.73 23.35
CA SER A 51 -21.27 -18.09 24.35
C SER A 51 -22.68 -18.68 24.21
N SER A 52 -23.25 -19.16 25.32
CA SER A 52 -24.63 -19.66 25.49
C SER A 52 -24.89 -21.15 25.20
N ALA A 53 -24.89 -21.97 26.26
CA ALA A 53 -25.91 -23.00 26.52
C ALA A 53 -25.87 -23.38 28.02
N ALA A 54 -27.05 -23.33 28.65
CA ALA A 54 -27.37 -23.53 30.07
C ALA A 54 -27.07 -24.96 30.59
N PRO A 55 -27.21 -25.24 31.90
CA PRO A 55 -28.53 -25.34 32.55
C PRO A 55 -28.86 -24.24 33.57
#